data_AF-A0A7S2WNG1-F1
#
_entry.id   AF-A0A7S2WNG1-F1
#
_cell.length_a   1.000
_cell.length_b   1.000
_cell.length_c   1.000
_cell.angle_alpha   90.00
_cell.angle_beta   90.00
_cell.angle_gamma   90.00
#
_symmetry.space_group_name_H-M   'P 1'
#
loop_
_entity.id
_entity.type
_entity.pdbx_description
1 polymer ?
#
loop_
_entity_poly.entity_id
_entity_poly.type
_entity_poly.pdbx_seq_one_letter_code
_entity_poly.pdbx_strand_id
1 'polypeptide(L)'
;AHINTTLVGLFSFTLVGIEGALLQILSHGIVSGALFLCVGVLYDRYHTRLIKYYGGLVYTIPCFISIFLFFTIANIALPGTSSFVGEFIIFLGIFSYNKVCAFFVAFGIVLGG
;
A
#
# COMPACT_ATOMS: atom_id res chain seq x y z
N ALA A 1 0.77 3.62 5.64
CA ALA A 1 -0.43 4.41 5.95
C ALA A 1 -1.76 3.67 5.72
N HIS A 2 -1.75 2.48 5.11
CA HIS A 2 -2.96 1.79 4.63
C HIS A 2 -3.99 1.39 5.70
N ILE A 3 -3.57 0.89 6.86
CA ILE A 3 -4.56 0.48 7.88
C ILE A 3 -5.28 1.71 8.46
N ASN A 4 -4.57 2.83 8.63
CA ASN A 4 -5.18 4.06 9.11
C ASN A 4 -6.22 4.58 8.11
N THR A 5 -5.95 4.55 6.79
CA THR A 5 -6.92 4.96 5.77
C THR A 5 -8.16 4.03 5.78
N THR A 6 -7.98 2.71 5.95
CA THR A 6 -9.13 1.79 6.10
C THR A 6 -10.01 2.09 7.31
N LEU A 7 -9.39 2.46 8.44
CA LEU A 7 -10.11 2.78 9.66
C LEU A 7 -11.01 4.02 9.45
N VAL A 8 -10.49 5.06 8.79
CA VAL A 8 -11.28 6.26 8.47
C VAL A 8 -12.41 5.94 7.49
N GLY A 9 -12.18 5.03 6.53
CA GLY A 9 -13.22 4.55 5.61
C GLY A 9 -14.38 3.85 6.34
N LEU A 10 -14.06 2.96 7.28
CA LEU A 10 -15.05 2.28 8.12
C LEU A 10 -15.84 3.26 9.00
N PHE A 11 -15.16 4.23 9.62
CA PHE A 11 -15.80 5.23 10.47
C PHE A 11 -16.53 6.34 9.70
N SER A 12 -16.49 6.35 8.36
CA SER A 12 -17.31 7.27 7.57
C SER A 12 -18.80 6.90 7.57
N PHE A 13 -19.14 5.65 7.93
CA PHE A 13 -20.50 5.08 7.87
C PHE A 13 -21.21 5.24 6.51
N THR A 14 -20.44 5.48 5.45
CA THR A 14 -20.95 5.50 4.08
C THR A 14 -20.78 4.14 3.44
N LEU A 15 -21.78 3.70 2.66
CA LEU A 15 -21.72 2.41 1.96
C LEU A 15 -20.47 2.34 1.07
N VAL A 16 -20.17 3.43 0.36
CA VAL A 16 -18.96 3.58 -0.47
C VAL A 16 -17.68 3.46 0.35
N GLY A 17 -17.58 4.14 1.50
CA GLY A 17 -16.38 4.08 2.35
C GLY A 17 -16.12 2.70 2.94
N ILE A 18 -17.18 1.94 3.28
CA ILE A 18 -17.08 0.57 3.78
C ILE A 18 -16.62 -0.39 2.68
N GLU A 19 -17.16 -0.28 1.47
CA GLU A 19 -16.69 -1.07 0.32
C GLU A 19 -15.22 -0.80 -0.01
N GLY A 20 -14.81 0.47 -0.01
CA GLY A 20 -13.41 0.85 -0.19
C GLY A 20 -12.50 0.30 0.91
N ALA A 21 -12.94 0.32 2.17
CA ALA A 21 -12.20 -0.25 3.28
C ALA A 21 -12.00 -1.77 3.13
N LEU A 22 -13.02 -2.50 2.70
CA LEU A 22 -12.92 -3.93 2.43
C LEU A 22 -11.91 -4.25 1.32
N LEU A 23 -11.97 -3.52 0.21
CA LEU A 23 -11.02 -3.66 -0.90
C LEU A 23 -9.58 -3.34 -0.46
N GLN A 24 -9.42 -2.35 0.40
CA GLN A 24 -8.11 -1.94 0.90
C GLN A 24 -7.52 -2.94 1.89
N ILE A 25 -8.31 -3.54 2.78
CA ILE A 25 -7.85 -4.61 3.68
C ILE A 25 -7.36 -5.81 2.87
N LEU A 26 -8.13 -6.23 1.85
CA LEU A 26 -7.76 -7.33 0.98
C LEU A 26 -6.47 -7.04 0.20
N SER A 27 -6.40 -5.87 -0.43
CA SER A 27 -5.24 -5.44 -1.22
C SER A 27 -3.98 -5.34 -0.36
N HIS A 28 -4.09 -4.69 0.81
CA HIS A 28 -2.98 -4.56 1.73
C HIS A 28 -2.48 -5.91 2.23
N GLY A 29 -3.37 -6.86 2.54
CA GLY A 29 -2.98 -8.20 2.98
C GLY A 29 -2.14 -8.94 1.92
N ILE A 30 -2.53 -8.85 0.66
CA ILE A 30 -1.83 -9.49 -0.45
C ILE A 30 -0.47 -8.81 -0.70
N VAL A 31 -0.46 -7.48 -0.81
CA VAL A 31 0.76 -6.72 -1.15
C VAL A 31 1.79 -6.78 -0.02
N SER A 32 1.36 -6.59 1.23
CA SER A 32 2.25 -6.69 2.39
C SER A 32 2.82 -8.11 2.54
N GLY A 33 1.99 -9.15 2.37
CA GLY A 33 2.43 -10.54 2.37
C GLY A 33 3.48 -10.83 1.30
N ALA A 34 3.27 -10.34 0.08
CA ALA A 34 4.22 -10.48 -1.01
C ALA A 34 5.55 -9.76 -0.73
N LEU A 35 5.51 -8.54 -0.17
CA LEU A 35 6.71 -7.80 0.22
C LEU A 35 7.47 -8.50 1.35
N PHE A 36 6.77 -9.02 2.37
CA PHE A 36 7.40 -9.80 3.44
C PHE A 36 8.06 -11.07 2.91
N LEU A 37 7.44 -11.77 1.96
CA LEU A 37 8.05 -12.91 1.27
C LEU A 37 9.30 -12.51 0.49
N CYS A 38 9.26 -11.39 -0.25
CA CYS A 38 10.43 -10.89 -0.98
C CYS A 38 11.59 -10.59 -0.02
N VAL A 39 11.34 -9.88 1.08
CA VAL A 39 12.36 -9.60 2.09
C VAL A 39 12.88 -10.90 2.73
N GLY A 40 12.01 -11.89 2.95
CA GLY A 40 12.40 -13.23 3.41
C GLY A 40 13.39 -13.92 2.47
N VAL A 41 13.13 -13.90 1.15
CA VAL A 41 14.02 -14.47 0.13
C VAL A 41 15.38 -13.75 0.09
N LEU A 42 15.38 -12.41 0.23
CA LEU A 42 16.64 -11.65 0.31
C LEU A 42 17.42 -11.98 1.59
N TYR A 43 16.72 -12.17 2.71
CA TYR A 43 17.34 -12.52 3.97
C TYR A 43 17.94 -13.93 3.94
N ASP A 44 17.26 -14.89 3.32
CA ASP A 44 17.75 -16.26 3.18
C ASP A 44 19.03 -16.33 2.32
N ARG A 45 19.15 -15.51 1.28
CA ARG A 45 20.35 -15.48 0.43
C ARG A 45 21.54 -14.73 1.03
N TYR A 46 21.28 -13.60 1.69
CA TYR A 46 22.33 -12.65 2.07
C TYR A 46 22.55 -12.57 3.58
N HIS A 47 21.71 -13.21 4.40
CA HIS A 47 21.76 -13.25 5.87
C HIS A 47 21.99 -11.90 6.56
N THR A 48 21.64 -10.80 5.89
CA THR A 48 21.79 -9.44 6.38
C THR A 48 20.46 -8.71 6.23
N ARG A 49 20.22 -7.68 7.04
CA ARG A 49 19.03 -6.81 6.92
C ARG A 49 19.41 -5.35 6.63
N LEU A 50 20.69 -5.13 6.31
CA LEU A 50 21.27 -3.81 6.15
C LEU A 50 21.13 -3.38 4.70
N ILE A 51 20.26 -2.40 4.46
CA ILE A 51 19.91 -1.85 3.14
C ILE A 51 21.15 -1.42 2.36
N LYS A 52 22.20 -0.95 3.06
CA LYS A 52 23.47 -0.53 2.46
C LYS A 52 24.17 -1.62 1.63
N TYR A 53 23.98 -2.91 1.98
CA TYR A 53 24.62 -4.02 1.26
C TYR A 53 23.80 -4.52 0.06
N TYR A 54 22.56 -4.05 -0.09
CA TYR A 54 21.66 -4.46 -1.17
C TYR A 54 21.80 -3.62 -2.46
N GLY A 55 22.93 -2.93 -2.63
CA GLY A 55 23.24 -2.17 -3.84
C GLY A 55 23.51 -3.08 -5.05
N GLY A 56 22.95 -2.73 -6.21
CA GLY A 56 23.25 -3.43 -7.48
C GLY A 56 22.50 -4.75 -7.71
N LEU A 57 21.49 -5.10 -6.90
CA LEU A 57 20.68 -6.31 -7.06
C LEU A 57 19.98 -6.41 -8.43
N VAL A 58 19.77 -5.29 -9.11
CA VAL A 58 19.21 -5.25 -10.48
C VAL A 58 20.05 -6.08 -11.45
N TYR A 59 21.37 -6.10 -11.29
CA TYR A 59 22.28 -6.84 -12.19
C TYR A 59 22.38 -8.32 -11.85
N THR A 60 22.21 -8.68 -10.57
CA THR A 60 22.40 -10.06 -10.11
C THR A 60 21.11 -10.88 -10.14
N ILE A 61 19.97 -10.25 -9.84
CA ILE A 61 18.64 -10.90 -9.78
C ILE A 61 17.53 -10.02 -10.40
N PRO A 62 17.61 -9.68 -11.70
CA PRO A 62 16.72 -8.70 -12.35
C PRO A 62 15.23 -9.06 -12.27
N CYS A 63 14.86 -10.33 -12.47
CA CYS A 63 13.46 -10.77 -12.41
C CYS A 63 12.86 -10.58 -11.01
N PHE A 64 13.64 -10.91 -9.97
CA PHE A 64 13.20 -10.76 -8.58
C PHE A 64 13.02 -9.29 -8.21
N ILE A 65 13.97 -8.43 -8.61
CA ILE A 65 13.88 -7.00 -8.36
C ILE A 65 12.71 -6.35 -9.10
N SER A 66 12.38 -6.83 -10.31
CA SER A 66 11.20 -6.35 -11.04
C SER A 66 9.90 -6.67 -10.30
N ILE A 67 9.78 -7.86 -9.71
CA ILE A 67 8.63 -8.27 -8.90
C ILE A 67 8.58 -7.46 -7.59
N PHE A 68 9.71 -7.30 -6.91
CA PHE A 68 9.81 -6.47 -5.71
C PHE A 68 9.43 -5.00 -6.00
N LEU A 69 9.89 -4.46 -7.13
CA LEU A 69 9.55 -3.12 -7.58
C LEU A 69 8.04 -3.01 -7.91
N PHE A 70 7.45 -4.02 -8.55
CA PHE A 70 6.01 -4.06 -8.78
C PHE A 70 5.20 -4.02 -7.47
N PHE A 71 5.57 -4.85 -6.49
CA PHE A 71 4.86 -4.86 -5.20
C PHE A 71 5.10 -3.60 -4.37
N THR A 72 6.27 -2.97 -4.46
CA THR A 72 6.52 -1.69 -3.79
C THR A 72 5.69 -0.56 -4.40
N ILE A 73 5.57 -0.50 -5.73
CA ILE A 73 4.66 0.43 -6.42
C ILE A 73 3.19 0.16 -6.05
N ALA A 74 2.80 -1.11 -5.95
CA ALA A 74 1.46 -1.49 -5.49
C ALA A 74 1.22 -1.15 -4.01
N ASN A 75 2.27 -1.10 -3.19
CA ASN A 75 2.18 -0.65 -1.82
C ASN A 75 2.01 0.87 -1.75
N ILE A 76 2.69 1.65 -2.58
CA ILE A 76 2.55 3.12 -2.62
C ILE A 76 1.19 3.58 -3.19
N ALA A 77 0.29 2.64 -3.51
CA ALA A 77 -1.01 2.93 -4.11
C ALA A 77 -0.90 3.75 -5.40
N LEU A 78 0.02 3.39 -6.29
CA LEU A 78 0.13 4.01 -7.61
C LEU A 78 -1.17 3.80 -8.41
N PRO A 79 -1.66 4.80 -9.19
CA PRO A 79 -2.77 4.60 -10.12
C PRO A 79 -2.57 3.36 -10.99
N GLY A 80 -3.58 2.49 -11.02
CA GLY A 80 -3.54 1.20 -11.70
C GLY A 80 -3.29 -0.01 -10.79
N THR A 81 -3.05 0.21 -9.50
CA THR A 81 -2.89 -0.87 -8.51
C THR A 81 -4.13 -1.00 -7.62
N SER A 82 -4.35 -2.19 -7.04
CA SER A 82 -5.55 -2.46 -6.24
C SER A 82 -5.62 -1.61 -4.97
N SER A 83 -4.46 -1.28 -4.38
CA SER A 83 -4.35 -0.38 -3.22
C SER A 83 -4.81 1.04 -3.53
N PHE A 84 -4.59 1.53 -4.75
CA PHE A 84 -5.09 2.85 -5.17
C PHE A 84 -6.62 2.88 -5.23
N VAL A 85 -7.22 1.81 -5.78
CA VAL A 85 -8.68 1.71 -5.92
C VAL A 85 -9.35 1.73 -4.54
N GLY A 86 -8.82 1.00 -3.57
CA GLY A 86 -9.32 1.01 -2.19
C GLY A 86 -9.26 2.39 -1.54
N GLU A 87 -8.09 3.06 -1.60
CA GLU A 87 -7.92 4.38 -0.99
C GLU A 87 -8.74 5.47 -1.68
N PHE A 88 -8.90 5.41 -2.99
CA PHE A 88 -9.70 6.36 -3.74
C PHE A 88 -11.20 6.26 -3.40
N ILE A 89 -11.73 5.04 -3.27
CA ILE A 89 -13.12 4.81 -2.88
C ILE A 89 -13.37 5.29 -1.44
N ILE A 90 -12.44 5.01 -0.53
CA ILE A 90 -12.48 5.53 0.85
C ILE A 90 -12.52 7.06 0.86
N PHE A 91 -11.67 7.71 0.05
CA PHE A 91 -11.64 9.16 -0.09
C PHE A 91 -12.99 9.72 -0.57
N LEU A 92 -13.63 9.11 -1.56
CA LEU A 92 -14.96 9.51 -2.03
C LEU A 92 -16.05 9.38 -0.94
N GLY A 93 -16.01 8.30 -0.15
CA GLY A 93 -16.92 8.11 0.98
C GLY A 93 -16.76 9.19 2.05
N ILE A 94 -15.53 9.51 2.43
CA ILE A 94 -15.23 10.53 3.44
C ILE A 94 -15.53 11.94 2.92
N PHE A 95 -15.26 12.21 1.64
CA PHE A 95 -15.55 13.51 1.03
C PHE A 95 -17.04 13.88 1.09
N SER A 96 -17.91 12.87 0.97
CA SER A 96 -19.36 13.02 1.09
C SER A 96 -19.82 13.28 2.53
N TYR A 97 -19.08 12.75 3.52
CA TYR A 97 -19.39 12.91 4.94
C TYR A 97 -18.82 14.21 5.53
N ASN A 98 -17.52 14.44 5.38
CA ASN A 98 -16.85 15.61 5.94
C ASN A 98 -15.60 16.01 5.11
N LYS A 99 -15.68 17.18 4.48
CA LYS A 99 -14.64 17.73 3.61
C LYS A 99 -13.33 18.06 4.34
N VAL A 100 -13.39 18.42 5.63
CA VAL A 100 -12.19 18.74 6.43
C VAL A 100 -11.43 17.45 6.73
N CYS A 101 -12.13 16.39 7.14
CA CYS A 101 -11.53 15.07 7.33
C CYS A 101 -10.96 14.52 6.01
N ALA A 102 -11.66 14.73 4.89
CA ALA A 102 -11.19 14.32 3.57
C ALA A 102 -9.86 14.99 3.18
N PHE A 103 -9.67 16.27 3.52
CA PHE A 103 -8.41 16.99 3.27
C PHE A 103 -7.23 16.36 4.02
N PHE A 104 -7.39 16.03 5.31
CA PHE A 104 -6.35 15.35 6.08
C PHE A 104 -6.05 13.95 5.56
N VAL A 105 -7.08 13.23 5.11
CA VAL A 105 -6.92 11.90 4.52
C VAL A 105 -6.16 11.96 3.21
N ALA A 106 -6.49 12.91 2.32
CA ALA A 106 -5.74 13.13 1.08
C ALA A 106 -4.27 13.46 1.36
N PHE A 107 -4.00 14.29 2.36
CA PHE A 107 -2.62 14.59 2.77
C PHE A 107 -1.89 13.36 3.32
N GLY A 108 -2.59 12.51 4.08
CA GLY A 108 -2.06 11.25 4.59
C GLY A 108 -1.75 10.22 3.49
N ILE A 109 -2.53 10.20 2.41
CA ILE A 109 -2.27 9.37 1.22
C ILE A 109 -1.00 9.86 0.51
N VAL A 110 -0.84 11.18 0.33
CA VAL A 110 0.33 11.75 -0.36
C VAL A 110 1.64 11.57 0.43
N LEU A 111 1.60 11.73 1.75
CA LEU A 111 2.79 11.61 2.60
C LEU A 111 3.14 10.17 2.98
N GLY A 112 2.13 9.31 3.06
CA GLY A 112 2.23 7.98 3.65
C GLY A 112 2.10 6.82 2.67
N GLY A 113 1.78 7.11 1.41
CA GLY A 113 2.00 6.22 0.27
C GLY A 113 3.47 5.91 0.12
#